data_AF-A0A3A8J6B2-F1
#
_entry.id   AF-A0A3A8J6B2-F1
#
_cell.length_a   1.000
_cell.length_b   1.000
_cell.length_c   1.000
_cell.angle_alpha   90.00
_cell.angle_beta   90.00
_cell.angle_gamma   90.00
#
_symmetry.space_group_name_H-M   'P 1'
#
loop_
_entity.id
_entity.type
_entity.pdbx_description
1 polymer ?
#
loop_
_entity_poly.entity_id
_entity_poly.type
_entity_poly.pdbx_seq_one_letter_code
_entity_poly.pdbx_strand_id
1 'polypeptide(L)'
;MLPARNTETPWGGMTSGPESALGQLRALETLESTYEAWAELKRDHAAAVVHFKEEQARLAQQGTFLLGAVRAAGMDSGGTSGPGLQPQGAANDFLRDAESKLAKARDAVLQREAESEARYQAAFTEVRATLLDRVRRSLGSLQPHLTLLLRRVGAERSILHVARVQPDESVLLCYLLTERVPSRYGFLFDDSTEDLALAPAPLYPEESVPEDGVRPDARGLLAVIEASTEVLPLKGFVPLRVPRPGGGEDFFRLLQRGAVMEVEIADGPDFRSILTREEAERFAGHLLRLKLEGRIGLDIEAG
;
A
#
# COMPACT_ATOMS: atom_id res chain seq x y z
N MET A 1 -17.76 31.68 49.33
CA MET A 1 -16.43 31.14 48.97
C MET A 1 -16.62 29.70 48.53
N LEU A 2 -16.65 29.48 47.21
CA LEU A 2 -16.71 28.17 46.58
C LEU A 2 -15.30 27.85 46.07
N PRO A 3 -14.76 26.65 46.29
CA PRO A 3 -13.46 26.31 45.74
C PRO A 3 -13.55 26.13 44.23
N ALA A 4 -12.64 26.79 43.52
CA ALA A 4 -12.47 26.70 42.08
C ALA A 4 -12.14 25.25 41.69
N ARG A 5 -12.86 24.75 40.69
CA ARG A 5 -12.53 23.49 40.01
C ARG A 5 -11.22 23.66 39.26
N ASN A 6 -10.20 22.91 39.65
CA ASN A 6 -9.06 22.59 38.79
C ASN A 6 -9.58 21.85 37.55
N THR A 7 -9.62 22.53 36.42
CA THR A 7 -9.72 21.91 35.10
C THR A 7 -8.30 21.60 34.61
N GLU A 8 -7.71 20.55 35.18
CA GLU A 8 -6.62 19.85 34.50
C GLU A 8 -7.26 18.71 33.70
N THR A 9 -7.37 18.90 32.39
CA THR A 9 -7.54 17.81 31.42
C THR A 9 -6.16 17.31 31.03
N PRO A 10 -5.72 16.11 31.45
CA PRO A 10 -4.47 15.52 31.01
C PRO A 10 -4.76 14.51 29.89
N TRP A 11 -5.12 15.02 28.72
CA TRP A 11 -5.06 14.25 27.48
C TRP A 11 -4.45 15.18 26.43
N GLY A 12 -3.12 15.30 26.50
CA GLY A 12 -2.35 15.77 25.37
C GLY A 12 -2.70 14.88 24.19
N GLY A 13 -3.30 15.49 23.17
CA GLY A 13 -3.52 14.83 21.90
C GLY A 13 -2.18 14.26 21.45
N MET A 14 -2.10 12.94 21.38
CA MET A 14 -1.16 12.29 20.46
C MET A 14 -1.36 13.02 19.13
N THR A 15 -0.33 13.72 18.70
CA THR A 15 -0.27 14.43 17.44
C THR A 15 -0.30 13.39 16.31
N SER A 16 -1.47 12.84 16.01
CA SER A 16 -1.69 11.97 14.84
C SER A 16 -1.39 12.78 13.58
N GLY A 17 -0.57 12.23 12.69
CA GLY A 17 -0.05 12.93 11.53
C GLY A 17 1.35 12.46 11.13
N PRO A 18 1.86 12.97 10.00
CA PRO A 18 3.11 12.49 9.41
C PRO A 18 4.32 12.60 10.35
N GLU A 19 4.35 13.59 11.23
CA GLU A 19 5.45 13.80 12.18
C GLU A 19 5.52 12.72 13.27
N SER A 20 4.39 12.18 13.71
CA SER A 20 4.35 11.08 14.68
C SER A 20 4.91 9.80 14.07
N ALA A 21 4.43 9.42 12.88
CA ALA A 21 4.91 8.25 12.16
C ALA A 21 6.43 8.35 11.86
N LEU A 22 6.91 9.51 11.43
CA LEU A 22 8.34 9.74 11.21
C LEU A 22 9.15 9.75 12.52
N GLY A 23 8.56 10.22 13.62
CA GLY A 23 9.17 10.13 14.95
C GLY A 23 9.41 8.67 15.37
N GLN A 24 8.39 7.82 15.22
CA GLN A 24 8.51 6.38 15.50
C GLN A 24 9.53 5.70 14.59
N LEU A 25 9.51 6.02 13.29
CA LEU A 25 10.47 5.51 12.30
C LEU A 25 11.91 5.77 12.73
N ARG A 26 12.20 6.96 13.25
CA ARG A 26 13.55 7.36 13.68
C ARG A 26 13.95 6.75 15.02
N ALA A 27 12.99 6.39 15.87
CA ALA A 27 13.24 5.83 17.19
C ALA A 27 13.57 4.33 17.16
N LEU A 28 12.95 3.57 16.24
CA LEU A 28 13.10 2.11 16.14
C LEU A 28 13.74 1.72 14.81
N GLU A 29 14.81 0.93 14.87
CA GLU A 29 15.62 0.54 13.70
C GLU A 29 15.30 -0.86 13.16
N THR A 30 14.03 -1.27 13.22
CA THR A 30 13.59 -2.58 12.70
C THR A 30 12.84 -2.44 11.37
N LEU A 31 12.74 -3.52 10.59
CA LEU A 31 11.89 -3.54 9.39
C LEU A 31 10.41 -3.45 9.78
N GLU A 32 9.98 -4.24 10.77
CA GLU A 32 8.62 -4.23 11.31
C GLU A 32 8.17 -2.81 11.69
N SER A 33 8.92 -2.10 12.53
CA SER A 33 8.58 -0.74 12.95
C SER A 33 8.53 0.27 11.79
N THR A 34 9.32 0.05 10.73
CA THR A 34 9.26 0.87 9.51
C THR A 34 7.93 0.67 8.78
N TYR A 35 7.48 -0.58 8.67
CA TYR A 35 6.21 -0.93 8.07
C TYR A 35 5.02 -0.50 8.92
N GLU A 36 5.12 -0.56 10.24
CA GLU A 36 4.10 -0.03 11.15
C GLU A 36 3.93 1.48 10.98
N ALA A 37 5.03 2.24 10.97
CA ALA A 37 5.01 3.67 10.69
C ALA A 37 4.43 3.97 9.30
N TRP A 38 4.76 3.16 8.29
CA TRP A 38 4.17 3.28 6.96
C TRP A 38 2.66 3.02 6.97
N ALA A 39 2.20 1.97 7.65
CA ALA A 39 0.79 1.63 7.75
C ALA A 39 0.00 2.71 8.52
N GLU A 40 0.58 3.28 9.58
CA GLU A 40 0.02 4.45 10.28
C GLU A 40 -0.11 5.64 9.34
N LEU A 41 0.94 5.96 8.59
CA LEU A 41 0.93 7.05 7.62
C LEU A 41 -0.15 6.85 6.53
N LYS A 42 -0.34 5.64 6.01
CA LYS A 42 -1.43 5.31 5.06
C LYS A 42 -2.81 5.55 5.68
N ARG A 43 -3.02 5.13 6.93
CA ARG A 43 -4.30 5.32 7.65
C ARG A 43 -4.58 6.79 7.90
N ASP A 44 -3.60 7.56 8.35
CA ASP A 44 -3.72 8.99 8.62
C ASP A 44 -3.99 9.79 7.34
N HIS A 45 -3.32 9.44 6.24
CA HIS A 45 -3.56 10.03 4.92
C HIS A 45 -5.00 9.77 4.45
N ALA A 46 -5.47 8.52 4.53
CA ALA A 46 -6.84 8.17 4.17
C ALA A 46 -7.87 8.95 5.00
N ALA A 47 -7.66 9.08 6.31
CA ALA A 47 -8.51 9.86 7.20
C ALA A 47 -8.50 11.36 6.83
N ALA A 48 -7.34 11.92 6.50
CA ALA A 48 -7.22 13.31 6.06
C ALA A 48 -7.99 13.57 4.75
N VAL A 49 -7.89 12.66 3.77
CA VAL A 49 -8.64 12.75 2.51
C VAL A 49 -10.15 12.74 2.75
N VAL A 50 -10.64 11.87 3.65
CA VAL A 50 -12.07 11.84 4.02
C VAL A 50 -12.48 13.16 4.69
N HIS A 51 -11.68 13.67 5.64
CA HIS A 51 -11.96 14.93 6.32
C HIS A 51 -12.07 16.11 5.34
N PHE A 52 -11.15 16.23 4.37
CA PHE A 52 -11.23 17.30 3.37
C PHE A 52 -12.46 17.17 2.46
N LYS A 53 -12.82 15.94 2.05
CA LYS A 53 -14.06 15.71 1.29
C LYS A 53 -15.30 16.14 2.06
N GLU A 54 -15.38 15.83 3.36
CA GLU A 54 -16.47 16.26 4.24
C GLU A 54 -16.50 17.78 4.44
N GLU A 55 -15.34 18.41 4.60
CA GLU A 55 -15.23 19.87 4.72
C GLU A 55 -15.70 20.58 3.45
N GLN A 56 -15.29 20.10 2.27
CA GLN A 56 -15.76 20.61 0.99
C GLN A 56 -17.28 20.43 0.82
N ALA A 57 -17.81 19.25 1.15
CA ALA A 57 -19.25 18.98 1.08
C ALA A 57 -20.05 19.91 2.02
N ARG A 58 -19.55 20.14 3.23
CA ARG A 58 -20.15 21.06 4.21
C ARG A 58 -20.15 22.49 3.72
N LEU A 59 -19.05 22.98 3.15
CA LEU A 59 -18.96 24.32 2.54
C LEU A 59 -19.90 24.45 1.34
N ALA A 60 -20.05 23.39 0.53
CA ALA A 60 -20.99 23.38 -0.59
C ALA A 60 -22.44 23.50 -0.09
N GLN A 61 -22.83 22.73 0.93
CA GLN A 61 -24.17 22.81 1.53
C GLN A 61 -24.46 24.17 2.15
N GLN A 62 -23.50 24.73 2.92
CA GLN A 62 -23.64 26.07 3.51
C GLN A 62 -23.77 27.14 2.43
N GLY A 63 -22.99 27.05 1.34
CA GLY A 63 -23.10 27.95 0.20
C GLY A 63 -24.46 27.87 -0.49
N THR A 64 -24.96 26.67 -0.78
CA THR A 64 -26.29 26.48 -1.38
C THR A 64 -27.40 26.99 -0.47
N PHE A 65 -27.31 26.75 0.84
CA PHE A 65 -28.29 27.26 1.80
C PHE A 65 -28.29 28.79 1.88
N LEU A 66 -27.11 29.42 1.98
CA LEU A 66 -27.00 30.88 2.05
C LEU A 66 -27.53 31.53 0.77
N LEU A 67 -27.15 31.02 -0.41
CA LEU A 67 -27.67 31.52 -1.67
C LEU A 67 -29.19 31.31 -1.77
N GLY A 68 -29.69 30.13 -1.42
CA GLY A 68 -31.12 29.83 -1.39
C GLY A 68 -31.91 30.72 -0.43
N ALA A 69 -31.37 30.99 0.77
CA ALA A 69 -31.98 31.87 1.76
C ALA A 69 -32.07 33.32 1.27
N VAL A 70 -31.03 33.83 0.59
CA VAL A 70 -31.07 35.19 0.02
C VAL A 70 -32.04 35.28 -1.15
N ARG A 71 -32.12 34.26 -2.01
CA ARG A 71 -33.16 34.19 -3.07
C ARG A 71 -34.57 34.15 -2.49
N ALA A 72 -34.80 33.32 -1.47
CA ALA A 72 -36.09 33.19 -0.80
C ALA A 72 -36.51 34.46 -0.05
N ALA A 73 -35.55 35.26 0.42
CA ALA A 73 -35.79 36.58 1.00
C ALA A 73 -36.22 37.64 -0.03
N GLY A 74 -36.39 37.27 -1.31
CA GLY A 74 -36.88 38.15 -2.37
C GLY A 74 -35.83 39.13 -2.90
N MET A 75 -34.55 38.85 -2.67
CA MET A 75 -33.44 39.69 -3.11
C MET A 75 -32.98 39.42 -4.55
N ASP A 76 -33.49 38.35 -5.18
CA ASP A 76 -33.38 38.13 -6.63
C ASP A 76 -34.44 38.95 -7.35
N SER A 77 -34.06 40.14 -7.81
CA SER A 77 -34.93 41.06 -8.54
C SER A 77 -35.31 40.51 -9.92
N GLY A 78 -36.47 39.85 -10.01
CA GLY A 78 -37.13 39.47 -11.26
C GLY A 78 -38.66 39.73 -11.30
N GLY A 79 -39.26 40.24 -10.22
CA GLY A 79 -40.72 40.47 -10.13
C GLY A 79 -41.09 41.95 -10.03
N THR A 80 -41.92 42.41 -10.96
CA THR A 80 -42.46 43.77 -11.07
C THR A 80 -43.44 44.13 -9.95
N SER A 81 -43.32 45.39 -9.49
CA SER A 81 -44.38 46.27 -8.94
C SER A 81 -44.90 46.04 -7.52
N GLY A 82 -44.32 46.78 -6.57
CA GLY A 82 -44.97 47.18 -5.31
C GLY A 82 -44.12 48.24 -4.58
N PRO A 83 -44.67 49.43 -4.23
CA PRO A 83 -43.89 50.50 -3.61
C PRO A 83 -43.63 50.19 -2.13
N GLY A 84 -42.50 49.53 -1.86
CA GLY A 84 -41.94 49.38 -0.52
C GLY A 84 -40.47 49.78 -0.56
N LEU A 85 -40.11 50.80 0.21
CA LEU A 85 -38.73 51.30 0.35
C LEU A 85 -37.84 50.21 0.99
N GLN A 86 -37.19 49.38 0.18
CA GLN A 86 -35.97 48.68 0.56
C GLN A 86 -34.86 49.00 -0.43
N PRO A 87 -33.62 49.28 0.03
CA PRO A 87 -32.51 49.61 -0.84
C PRO A 87 -32.06 48.35 -1.60
N GLN A 88 -32.51 48.22 -2.85
CA GLN A 88 -32.18 47.09 -3.74
C GLN A 88 -30.66 46.89 -3.96
N GLY A 89 -29.82 47.88 -3.69
CA GLY A 89 -28.36 47.76 -3.76
C GLY A 89 -27.73 46.95 -2.63
N ALA A 90 -28.24 47.06 -1.40
CA ALA A 90 -27.66 46.40 -0.22
C ALA A 90 -27.78 44.86 -0.29
N ALA A 91 -28.83 44.38 -0.95
CA ALA A 91 -29.10 42.97 -1.20
C ALA A 91 -28.10 42.32 -2.17
N ASN A 92 -27.85 43.00 -3.30
CA ASN A 92 -26.87 42.56 -4.31
C ASN A 92 -25.43 42.66 -3.80
N ASP A 93 -25.11 43.69 -3.01
CA ASP A 93 -23.80 43.83 -2.38
C ASP A 93 -23.58 42.72 -1.33
N PHE A 94 -24.61 42.36 -0.56
CA PHE A 94 -24.54 41.24 0.37
C PHE A 94 -24.35 39.89 -0.33
N LEU A 95 -25.06 39.64 -1.44
CA LEU A 95 -24.87 38.45 -2.26
C LEU A 95 -23.44 38.36 -2.80
N ARG A 96 -22.93 39.45 -3.37
CA ARG A 96 -21.56 39.51 -3.90
C ARG A 96 -20.51 39.28 -2.80
N ASP A 97 -20.72 39.86 -1.62
CA ASP A 97 -19.85 39.64 -0.46
C ASP A 97 -19.90 38.20 0.05
N ALA A 98 -21.10 37.59 0.08
CA ALA A 98 -21.28 36.20 0.49
C ALA A 98 -20.64 35.23 -0.51
N GLU A 99 -20.80 35.46 -1.81
CA GLU A 99 -20.13 34.71 -2.88
C GLU A 99 -18.62 34.86 -2.82
N SER A 100 -18.12 36.08 -2.61
CA SER A 100 -16.68 36.33 -2.46
C SER A 100 -16.10 35.62 -1.24
N LYS A 101 -16.81 35.64 -0.09
CA LYS A 101 -16.40 34.92 1.12
C LYS A 101 -16.42 33.41 0.92
N LEU A 102 -17.45 32.88 0.26
CA LEU A 102 -17.55 31.45 -0.07
C LEU A 102 -16.41 31.02 -1.00
N ALA A 103 -16.10 31.81 -2.03
CA ALA A 103 -14.99 31.54 -2.94
C ALA A 103 -13.66 31.50 -2.18
N LYS A 104 -13.38 32.52 -1.37
CA LYS A 104 -12.17 32.55 -0.52
C LYS A 104 -12.09 31.36 0.45
N ALA A 105 -13.22 30.95 1.04
CA ALA A 105 -13.25 29.80 1.93
C ALA A 105 -12.97 28.48 1.21
N ARG A 106 -13.48 28.31 -0.02
CA ARG A 106 -13.19 27.15 -0.89
C ARG A 106 -11.71 27.12 -1.27
N ASP A 107 -11.17 28.25 -1.71
CA ASP A 107 -9.76 28.36 -2.07
C ASP A 107 -8.85 28.02 -0.88
N ALA A 108 -9.20 28.49 0.32
CA ALA A 108 -8.46 28.17 1.54
C ALA A 108 -8.54 26.69 1.95
N VAL A 109 -9.63 25.98 1.64
CA VAL A 109 -9.70 24.51 1.85
C VAL A 109 -8.82 23.79 0.84
N LEU A 110 -8.91 24.15 -0.45
CA LEU A 110 -8.10 23.55 -1.51
C LEU A 110 -6.60 23.75 -1.26
N GLN A 111 -6.21 24.94 -0.79
CA GLN A 111 -4.83 25.21 -0.43
C GLN A 111 -4.37 24.32 0.74
N ARG A 112 -5.17 24.20 1.81
CA ARG A 112 -4.85 23.33 2.96
C ARG A 112 -4.79 21.85 2.57
N GLU A 113 -5.65 21.40 1.68
CA GLU A 113 -5.63 20.04 1.13
C GLU A 113 -4.33 19.79 0.36
N ALA A 114 -3.95 20.70 -0.55
CA ALA A 114 -2.70 20.59 -1.32
C ALA A 114 -1.45 20.60 -0.40
N GLU A 115 -1.42 21.46 0.61
CA GLU A 115 -0.34 21.51 1.61
C GLU A 115 -0.30 20.24 2.49
N SER A 116 -1.46 19.68 2.82
CA SER A 116 -1.54 18.39 3.52
C SER A 116 -1.03 17.25 2.64
N GLU A 117 -1.46 17.19 1.40
CA GLU A 117 -1.04 16.17 0.43
C GLU A 117 0.48 16.21 0.21
N ALA A 118 1.05 17.39 0.00
CA ALA A 118 2.49 17.55 -0.16
C ALA A 118 3.29 17.03 1.05
N ARG A 119 2.78 17.24 2.27
CA ARG A 119 3.41 16.72 3.50
C ARG A 119 3.33 15.19 3.57
N TYR A 120 2.20 14.58 3.23
CA TYR A 120 2.08 13.13 3.19
C TYR A 120 2.97 12.51 2.11
N GLN A 121 3.04 13.10 0.91
CA GLN A 121 3.92 12.62 -0.16
C GLN A 121 5.40 12.68 0.22
N ALA A 122 5.83 13.75 0.90
CA ALA A 122 7.18 13.85 1.45
C ALA A 122 7.44 12.76 2.50
N ALA A 123 6.52 12.55 3.44
CA ALA A 123 6.63 11.52 4.48
C ALA A 123 6.66 10.10 3.89
N PHE A 124 5.83 9.80 2.89
CA PHE A 124 5.85 8.50 2.20
C PHE A 124 7.19 8.25 1.50
N THR A 125 7.77 9.29 0.90
CA THR A 125 9.08 9.21 0.27
C THR A 125 10.18 8.94 1.29
N GLU A 126 10.15 9.61 2.44
CA GLU A 126 11.10 9.40 3.54
C GLU A 126 11.01 7.98 4.11
N VAL A 127 9.80 7.48 4.37
CA VAL A 127 9.56 6.12 4.88
C VAL A 127 10.07 5.08 3.87
N ARG A 128 9.76 5.21 2.58
CA ARG A 128 10.25 4.28 1.55
C ARG A 128 11.77 4.29 1.43
N ALA A 129 12.39 5.47 1.40
CA ALA A 129 13.83 5.60 1.35
C ALA A 129 14.50 4.95 2.56
N THR A 130 13.94 5.15 3.76
CA THR A 130 14.42 4.55 5.01
C THR A 130 14.27 3.03 4.99
N LEU A 131 13.13 2.51 4.51
CA LEU A 131 12.90 1.08 4.37
C LEU A 131 13.91 0.43 3.43
N LEU A 132 14.12 1.02 2.25
CA LEU A 132 15.08 0.53 1.27
C LEU A 132 16.52 0.55 1.82
N ASP A 133 16.90 1.61 2.53
CA ASP A 133 18.20 1.67 3.21
C ASP A 133 18.36 0.54 4.22
N ARG A 134 17.37 0.35 5.11
CA ARG A 134 17.39 -0.72 6.12
C ARG A 134 17.46 -2.10 5.49
N VAL A 135 16.65 -2.38 4.47
CA VAL A 135 16.69 -3.66 3.75
C VAL A 135 18.06 -3.92 3.14
N ARG A 136 18.67 -2.92 2.49
CA ARG A 136 20.02 -3.04 1.92
C ARG A 136 21.09 -3.29 2.99
N ARG A 137 21.02 -2.59 4.13
CA ARG A 137 21.94 -2.80 5.26
C ARG A 137 21.75 -4.18 5.90
N SER A 138 20.50 -4.61 6.07
CA SER A 138 20.17 -5.95 6.54
C SER A 138 20.72 -7.01 5.60
N LEU A 139 20.56 -6.89 4.28
CA LEU A 139 21.17 -7.84 3.32
C LEU A 139 22.70 -7.82 3.31
N GLY A 140 23.34 -6.72 3.73
CA GLY A 140 24.78 -6.65 3.90
C GLY A 140 25.32 -7.39 5.13
N SER A 141 24.46 -7.77 6.07
CA SER A 141 24.83 -8.38 7.35
C SER A 141 24.14 -9.72 7.63
N LEU A 142 22.94 -9.90 7.08
CA LEU A 142 22.08 -11.06 7.20
C LEU A 142 21.85 -11.65 5.83
N GLN A 143 21.91 -12.98 5.77
CA GLN A 143 21.69 -13.74 4.57
C GLN A 143 20.38 -14.53 4.73
N PRO A 144 19.33 -14.27 3.92
CA PRO A 144 18.11 -15.06 3.98
C PRO A 144 18.42 -16.54 3.76
N HIS A 145 17.96 -17.41 4.67
CA HIS A 145 18.23 -18.84 4.58
C HIS A 145 17.00 -19.60 4.05
N LEU A 146 17.21 -20.43 3.02
CA LEU A 146 16.16 -21.25 2.43
C LEU A 146 16.47 -22.73 2.60
N THR A 147 15.46 -23.52 2.95
CA THR A 147 15.53 -24.99 2.89
C THR A 147 14.65 -25.48 1.75
N LEU A 148 15.26 -26.00 0.69
CA LEU A 148 14.58 -26.56 -0.47
C LEU A 148 14.29 -28.04 -0.24
N LEU A 149 13.01 -28.39 -0.23
CA LEU A 149 12.48 -29.74 -0.08
C LEU A 149 12.05 -30.26 -1.46
N LEU A 150 12.68 -31.34 -1.92
CA LEU A 150 12.33 -31.99 -3.18
C LEU A 150 11.44 -33.20 -2.92
N ARG A 151 10.25 -33.22 -3.54
CA ARG A 151 9.38 -34.40 -3.59
C ARG A 151 9.20 -34.88 -5.02
N ARG A 152 9.63 -36.10 -5.32
CA ARG A 152 9.44 -36.70 -6.65
C ARG A 152 8.00 -37.19 -6.86
N VAL A 153 7.48 -36.97 -8.06
CA VAL A 153 6.17 -37.46 -8.51
C VAL A 153 6.38 -38.30 -9.77
N GLY A 154 6.78 -39.56 -9.57
CA GLY A 154 7.23 -40.43 -10.65
C GLY A 154 8.68 -40.14 -11.07
N ALA A 155 9.04 -40.53 -12.31
CA ALA A 155 10.42 -40.44 -12.80
C ALA A 155 10.81 -39.04 -13.32
N GLU A 156 9.87 -38.32 -13.95
CA GLU A 156 10.16 -37.11 -14.73
C GLU A 156 9.52 -35.83 -14.17
N ARG A 157 8.81 -35.93 -13.03
CA ARG A 157 8.10 -34.80 -12.43
C ARG A 157 8.42 -34.68 -10.96
N SER A 158 8.39 -33.46 -10.46
CA SER A 158 8.67 -33.15 -9.06
C SER A 158 7.78 -32.01 -8.56
N ILE A 159 7.57 -31.97 -7.26
CA ILE A 159 7.04 -30.82 -6.54
C ILE A 159 8.17 -30.31 -5.67
N LEU A 160 8.39 -29.01 -5.69
CA LEU A 160 9.37 -28.33 -4.85
C LEU A 160 8.64 -27.52 -3.80
N HIS A 161 9.10 -27.63 -2.56
CA HIS A 161 8.69 -26.74 -1.48
C HIS A 161 9.92 -26.04 -0.91
N VAL A 162 9.74 -24.82 -0.43
CA VAL A 162 10.71 -24.11 0.36
C VAL A 162 10.15 -23.98 1.78
N ALA A 163 10.95 -24.25 2.80
CA ALA A 163 10.52 -24.02 4.18
C ALA A 163 10.09 -22.55 4.36
N ARG A 164 9.05 -22.33 5.16
CA ARG A 164 8.58 -20.96 5.46
C ARG A 164 9.71 -20.19 6.15
N VAL A 165 9.99 -18.99 5.65
CA VAL A 165 10.99 -18.07 6.22
C VAL A 165 10.37 -17.22 7.32
N GLN A 166 11.18 -16.49 8.09
CA GLN A 166 10.67 -15.52 9.07
C GLN A 166 10.16 -14.23 8.40
N PRO A 167 9.36 -13.39 9.10
CA PRO A 167 8.83 -12.14 8.55
C PRO A 167 9.89 -11.20 7.97
N ASP A 168 10.96 -10.90 8.69
CA ASP A 168 12.06 -10.08 8.16
C ASP A 168 12.70 -10.70 6.91
N GLU A 169 13.01 -11.99 6.97
CA GLU A 169 13.59 -12.72 5.84
C GLU A 169 12.69 -12.70 4.61
N SER A 170 11.36 -12.70 4.78
CA SER A 170 10.42 -12.60 3.66
C SER A 170 10.56 -11.29 2.89
N VAL A 171 10.74 -10.17 3.61
CA VAL A 171 10.96 -8.85 3.03
C VAL A 171 12.32 -8.81 2.32
N LEU A 172 13.36 -9.32 2.99
CA LEU A 172 14.71 -9.39 2.42
C LEU A 172 14.75 -10.25 1.16
N LEU A 173 14.08 -11.40 1.16
CA LEU A 173 13.99 -12.31 0.03
C LEU A 173 13.24 -11.66 -1.14
N CYS A 174 12.11 -10.99 -0.88
CA CYS A 174 11.39 -10.24 -1.91
C CYS A 174 12.30 -9.18 -2.55
N TYR A 175 13.01 -8.40 -1.74
CA TYR A 175 13.93 -7.39 -2.26
C TYR A 175 15.11 -8.00 -3.03
N LEU A 176 15.72 -9.06 -2.53
CA LEU A 176 16.85 -9.73 -3.17
C LEU A 176 16.49 -10.23 -4.58
N LEU A 177 15.26 -10.73 -4.75
CA LEU A 177 14.79 -11.35 -5.99
C LEU A 177 14.15 -10.35 -6.97
N THR A 178 13.67 -9.20 -6.51
CA THR A 178 12.91 -8.25 -7.34
C THR A 178 13.45 -6.82 -7.36
N GLU A 179 14.41 -6.53 -6.49
CA GLU A 179 14.91 -5.18 -6.17
C GLU A 179 13.85 -4.22 -5.62
N ARG A 180 12.71 -4.76 -5.18
CA ARG A 180 11.54 -4.05 -4.70
C ARG A 180 11.07 -4.63 -3.36
N VAL A 181 10.51 -3.77 -2.52
CA VAL A 181 9.96 -4.20 -1.22
C VAL A 181 8.47 -4.52 -1.34
N PRO A 182 7.94 -5.49 -0.56
CA PRO A 182 6.51 -5.70 -0.51
C PRO A 182 5.83 -4.49 0.14
N SER A 183 4.59 -4.22 -0.25
CA SER A 183 3.75 -3.13 0.28
C SER A 183 3.35 -3.31 1.76
N ARG A 184 3.46 -4.54 2.28
CA ARG A 184 3.15 -4.93 3.66
C ARG A 184 4.23 -5.85 4.23
N TYR A 185 4.47 -5.72 5.53
CA TYR A 185 5.45 -6.54 6.26
C TYR A 185 5.08 -8.03 6.22
N GLY A 186 3.85 -8.35 6.67
CA GLY A 186 3.34 -9.72 6.72
C GLY A 186 2.82 -10.25 5.39
N PHE A 187 3.34 -9.81 4.23
CA PHE A 187 2.74 -10.17 2.93
C PHE A 187 2.70 -11.68 2.66
N LEU A 188 3.64 -12.47 3.19
CA LEU A 188 3.63 -13.94 3.11
C LEU A 188 2.82 -14.64 4.21
N PHE A 189 2.32 -13.90 5.21
CA PHE A 189 1.63 -14.44 6.39
C PHE A 189 0.20 -13.92 6.49
N ASP A 190 -0.38 -13.52 5.36
CA ASP A 190 -1.78 -13.11 5.33
C ASP A 190 -2.68 -14.35 5.29
N ASP A 191 -3.36 -14.63 6.39
CA ASP A 191 -4.22 -15.83 6.59
C ASP A 191 -5.37 -15.92 5.58
N SER A 192 -5.78 -14.82 4.94
CA SER A 192 -6.77 -14.88 3.85
C SER A 192 -6.24 -15.58 2.59
N THR A 193 -4.96 -15.96 2.60
CA THR A 193 -4.34 -16.81 1.58
C THR A 193 -4.51 -18.31 1.82
N GLU A 194 -5.03 -18.70 2.99
CA GLU A 194 -5.19 -20.09 3.41
C GLU A 194 -6.59 -20.67 3.14
N ASP A 195 -7.55 -19.86 2.65
CA ASP A 195 -8.87 -20.34 2.23
C ASP A 195 -8.77 -21.19 0.95
N LEU A 196 -9.04 -22.50 1.08
CA LEU A 196 -8.96 -23.47 -0.01
C LEU A 196 -10.12 -23.36 -1.02
N ALA A 197 -11.18 -22.61 -0.71
CA ALA A 197 -12.35 -22.51 -1.59
C ALA A 197 -12.07 -21.67 -2.85
N LEU A 198 -11.11 -20.75 -2.79
CA LEU A 198 -10.66 -19.91 -3.91
C LEU A 198 -9.14 -19.71 -3.80
N ALA A 199 -8.40 -19.90 -4.90
CA ALA A 199 -7.00 -19.46 -4.93
C ALA A 199 -6.94 -18.00 -4.46
N PRO A 200 -6.08 -17.61 -3.53
CA PRO A 200 -6.16 -16.27 -2.96
C PRO A 200 -5.80 -15.20 -3.97
N ALA A 201 -6.35 -13.99 -3.79
CA ALA A 201 -5.99 -12.86 -4.64
C ALA A 201 -4.50 -12.54 -4.45
N PRO A 202 -3.67 -12.62 -5.50
CA PRO A 202 -2.23 -12.38 -5.39
C PRO A 202 -1.88 -10.92 -5.10
N LEU A 203 -2.81 -9.98 -5.25
CA LEU A 203 -2.56 -8.55 -5.05
C LEU A 203 -3.49 -7.94 -3.99
N TYR A 204 -2.97 -6.97 -3.23
CA TYR A 204 -3.76 -6.20 -2.27
C TYR A 204 -4.60 -5.12 -2.97
N PRO A 205 -5.95 -5.15 -2.91
CA PRO A 205 -6.80 -4.11 -3.49
C PRO A 205 -6.52 -2.73 -2.88
N GLU A 206 -6.19 -2.69 -1.58
CA GLU A 206 -5.96 -1.43 -0.87
C GLU A 206 -4.67 -0.71 -1.30
N GLU A 207 -3.81 -1.36 -2.10
CA GLU A 207 -2.57 -0.80 -2.63
C GLU A 207 -2.76 -0.23 -4.04
N SER A 208 -3.92 0.40 -4.29
CA SER A 208 -4.33 1.00 -5.58
C SER A 208 -4.47 -0.01 -6.73
N VAL A 209 -4.77 -1.26 -6.41
CA VAL A 209 -5.08 -2.29 -7.40
C VAL A 209 -6.59 -2.28 -7.64
N PRO A 210 -7.08 -2.14 -8.89
CA PRO A 210 -8.50 -2.23 -9.20
C PRO A 210 -9.10 -3.54 -8.71
N GLU A 211 -10.35 -3.54 -8.24
CA GLU A 211 -11.01 -4.73 -7.66
C GLU A 211 -11.08 -5.91 -8.63
N ASP A 212 -11.25 -5.65 -9.93
CA ASP A 212 -11.20 -6.65 -11.01
C ASP A 212 -9.77 -7.08 -11.38
N GLY A 213 -8.77 -6.28 -10.97
CA GLY A 213 -7.35 -6.50 -11.22
C GLY A 213 -6.60 -7.23 -10.12
N VAL A 214 -7.25 -7.61 -9.00
CA VAL A 214 -6.56 -8.28 -7.87
C VAL A 214 -6.18 -9.74 -8.15
N ARG A 215 -6.74 -10.33 -9.22
CA ARG A 215 -6.54 -11.73 -9.66
C ARG A 215 -6.10 -11.79 -11.12
N PRO A 216 -4.97 -11.17 -11.48
CA PRO A 216 -4.45 -11.28 -12.83
C PRO A 216 -4.02 -12.72 -13.11
N ASP A 217 -4.05 -13.09 -14.39
CA ASP A 217 -3.39 -14.29 -14.89
C ASP A 217 -1.86 -14.17 -14.71
N ALA A 218 -1.11 -15.25 -14.98
CA ALA A 218 0.34 -15.27 -14.77
C ALA A 218 1.08 -14.15 -15.52
N ARG A 219 0.61 -13.81 -16.74
CA ARG A 219 1.19 -12.74 -17.56
C ARG A 219 0.86 -11.36 -17.01
N GLY A 220 -0.38 -11.13 -16.60
CA GLY A 220 -0.83 -9.89 -15.99
C GLY A 220 -0.11 -9.64 -14.66
N LEU A 221 0.12 -10.70 -13.87
CA LEU A 221 0.87 -10.61 -12.63
C LEU A 221 2.32 -10.17 -12.88
N LEU A 222 2.97 -10.76 -13.88
CA LEU A 222 4.31 -10.35 -14.30
C LEU A 222 4.33 -8.88 -14.75
N ALA A 223 3.34 -8.45 -15.53
CA ALA A 223 3.24 -7.07 -15.98
C ALA A 223 3.08 -6.08 -14.81
N VAL A 224 2.32 -6.42 -13.78
CA VAL A 224 2.22 -5.62 -12.55
C VAL A 224 3.57 -5.51 -11.84
N ILE A 225 4.29 -6.63 -11.71
CA ILE A 225 5.62 -6.65 -11.09
C ILE A 225 6.62 -5.80 -11.89
N GLU A 226 6.60 -5.89 -13.22
CA GLU A 226 7.48 -5.12 -14.10
C GLU A 226 7.16 -3.62 -14.09
N ALA A 227 5.88 -3.26 -14.04
CA ALA A 227 5.43 -1.87 -13.98
C ALA A 227 5.69 -1.21 -12.61
N SER A 228 5.83 -2.01 -11.55
CA SER A 228 6.15 -1.53 -10.22
C SER A 228 7.60 -1.03 -10.17
N THR A 229 7.84 0.06 -9.43
CA THR A 229 9.19 0.68 -9.34
C THR A 229 9.91 0.28 -8.06
N GLU A 230 9.36 0.65 -6.89
CA GLU A 230 10.00 0.44 -5.58
C GLU A 230 9.22 -0.56 -4.71
N VAL A 231 7.90 -0.62 -4.90
CA VAL A 231 6.96 -1.29 -4.00
C VAL A 231 6.10 -2.27 -4.78
N LEU A 232 5.94 -3.49 -4.27
CA LEU A 232 5.08 -4.50 -4.87
C LEU A 232 3.83 -4.76 -4.03
N PRO A 233 2.63 -4.71 -4.61
CA PRO A 233 1.37 -4.95 -3.89
C PRO A 233 1.06 -6.45 -3.72
N LEU A 234 2.08 -7.29 -3.44
CA LEU A 234 1.96 -8.75 -3.41
C LEU A 234 1.28 -9.25 -2.14
N LYS A 235 0.58 -10.37 -2.28
CA LYS A 235 -0.08 -11.08 -1.20
C LYS A 235 0.13 -12.59 -1.33
N GLY A 236 0.75 -13.18 -0.31
CA GLY A 236 0.90 -14.62 -0.15
C GLY A 236 1.98 -15.28 -1.00
N PHE A 237 2.84 -14.55 -1.71
CA PHE A 237 3.91 -15.19 -2.48
C PHE A 237 5.14 -14.30 -2.72
N VAL A 238 6.29 -14.93 -3.00
CA VAL A 238 7.49 -14.24 -3.49
C VAL A 238 7.73 -14.53 -4.98
N PRO A 239 7.78 -13.53 -5.87
CA PRO A 239 8.09 -13.73 -7.28
C PRO A 239 9.58 -13.98 -7.51
N LEU A 240 9.88 -14.80 -8.52
CA LEU A 240 11.25 -15.12 -8.92
C LEU A 240 11.32 -15.25 -10.45
N ARG A 241 12.36 -14.65 -11.05
CA ARG A 241 12.70 -14.85 -12.47
C ARG A 241 13.90 -15.78 -12.56
N VAL A 242 13.74 -16.89 -13.28
CA VAL A 242 14.79 -17.90 -13.44
C VAL A 242 15.29 -17.90 -14.88
N PRO A 243 16.58 -17.60 -15.14
CA PRO A 243 17.14 -17.60 -16.49
C PRO A 243 17.04 -18.96 -17.18
N ARG A 244 16.69 -18.93 -18.47
CA ARG A 244 16.67 -20.12 -19.33
C ARG A 244 17.99 -20.32 -20.09
N PRO A 245 18.40 -21.58 -20.32
CA PRO A 245 19.42 -21.89 -21.32
C PRO A 245 18.97 -21.39 -22.70
N GLY A 246 19.79 -20.56 -23.35
CA GLY A 246 19.46 -19.98 -24.66
C GLY A 246 18.74 -18.63 -24.61
N GLY A 247 18.49 -18.08 -23.42
CA GLY A 247 18.00 -16.72 -23.23
C GLY A 247 16.54 -16.61 -22.79
N GLY A 248 16.21 -15.46 -22.21
CA GLY A 248 14.94 -15.22 -21.53
C GLY A 248 14.89 -15.84 -20.13
N GLU A 249 13.73 -15.70 -19.49
CA GLU A 249 13.51 -16.12 -18.11
C GLU A 249 12.13 -16.76 -17.99
N ASP A 250 12.02 -17.73 -17.11
CA ASP A 250 10.75 -18.29 -16.66
C ASP A 250 10.31 -17.57 -15.38
N PHE A 251 9.00 -17.33 -15.27
CA PHE A 251 8.41 -16.70 -14.11
C PHE A 251 7.94 -17.76 -13.11
N PHE A 252 8.58 -17.77 -11.95
CA PHE A 252 8.24 -18.60 -10.81
C PHE A 252 7.64 -17.76 -9.69
N ARG A 253 6.89 -18.41 -8.81
CA ARG A 253 6.52 -17.86 -7.51
C ARG A 253 6.66 -18.89 -6.40
N LEU A 254 7.01 -18.40 -5.22
CA LEU A 254 6.98 -19.13 -3.97
C LEU A 254 5.64 -18.82 -3.29
N LEU A 255 4.63 -19.63 -3.56
CA LEU A 255 3.28 -19.42 -3.02
C LEU A 255 3.19 -19.99 -1.61
N GLN A 256 2.75 -19.17 -0.65
CA GLN A 256 2.53 -19.61 0.71
C GLN A 256 1.43 -20.68 0.77
N ARG A 257 1.74 -21.84 1.37
CA ARG A 257 0.78 -22.90 1.67
C ARG A 257 1.07 -23.53 3.02
N GLY A 258 0.37 -23.07 4.06
CA GLY A 258 0.51 -23.58 5.41
C GLY A 258 1.95 -23.46 5.93
N ALA A 259 2.62 -24.57 6.21
CA ALA A 259 3.97 -24.59 6.77
C ALA A 259 5.12 -24.43 5.75
N VAL A 260 4.82 -24.38 4.45
CA VAL A 260 5.82 -24.28 3.38
C VAL A 260 5.42 -23.23 2.34
N MET A 261 6.36 -22.86 1.49
CA MET A 261 6.09 -22.14 0.24
C MET A 261 6.22 -23.13 -0.93
N GLU A 262 5.14 -23.34 -1.67
CA GLU A 262 5.13 -24.18 -2.86
C GLU A 262 5.70 -23.41 -4.06
N VAL A 263 6.60 -24.06 -4.80
CA VAL A 263 7.17 -23.50 -6.02
C VAL A 263 6.21 -23.73 -7.17
N GLU A 264 5.74 -22.65 -7.76
CA GLU A 264 4.89 -22.69 -8.95
C GLU A 264 5.57 -21.97 -10.12
N ILE A 265 5.41 -22.49 -11.33
CA ILE A 265 5.86 -21.88 -12.59
C ILE A 265 4.65 -21.40 -13.39
N ALA A 266 4.78 -20.24 -14.04
CA ALA A 266 3.80 -19.74 -15.00
C ALA A 266 3.73 -20.68 -16.21
N ASP A 267 2.52 -21.10 -16.57
CA ASP A 267 2.23 -21.95 -17.73
C ASP A 267 0.96 -21.46 -18.43
N GLY A 268 1.14 -20.70 -19.51
CA GLY A 268 0.05 -19.98 -20.15
C GLY A 268 -0.58 -18.93 -19.20
N PRO A 269 -1.91 -18.95 -18.99
CA PRO A 269 -2.58 -18.03 -18.07
C PRO A 269 -2.42 -18.44 -16.60
N ASP A 270 -2.05 -19.69 -16.31
CA ASP A 270 -2.12 -20.27 -14.98
C ASP A 270 -0.73 -20.47 -14.35
N PHE A 271 -0.75 -20.92 -13.09
CA PHE A 271 0.43 -21.40 -12.39
C PHE A 271 0.28 -22.90 -12.09
N ARG A 272 1.38 -23.64 -12.18
CA ARG A 272 1.43 -25.06 -11.84
C ARG A 272 2.59 -25.38 -10.89
N SER A 273 2.35 -26.29 -9.95
CA SER A 273 3.36 -26.74 -8.98
C SER A 273 4.02 -28.08 -9.31
N ILE A 274 3.43 -28.83 -10.26
CA ILE A 274 4.07 -30.03 -10.80
C ILE A 274 5.05 -29.59 -11.88
N LEU A 275 6.34 -29.61 -11.53
CA LEU A 275 7.43 -29.21 -12.39
C LEU A 275 7.96 -30.41 -13.18
N THR A 276 8.40 -30.15 -14.41
CA THR A 276 9.25 -31.09 -15.13
C THR A 276 10.60 -31.20 -14.41
N ARG A 277 11.32 -32.29 -14.66
CA ARG A 277 12.68 -32.46 -14.15
C ARG A 277 13.58 -31.26 -14.48
N GLU A 278 13.55 -30.79 -15.73
CA GLU A 278 14.38 -29.66 -16.17
C GLU A 278 14.02 -28.37 -15.43
N GLU A 279 12.74 -28.07 -15.22
CA GLU A 279 12.29 -26.89 -14.48
C GLU A 279 12.70 -26.94 -13.01
N ALA A 280 12.58 -28.10 -12.37
CA ALA A 280 12.99 -28.29 -10.98
C ALA A 280 14.51 -28.12 -10.83
N GLU A 281 15.29 -28.71 -11.74
CA GLU A 281 16.75 -28.56 -11.78
C GLU A 281 17.16 -27.11 -12.07
N ARG A 282 16.45 -26.40 -12.95
CA ARG A 282 16.70 -24.98 -13.27
C ARG A 282 16.44 -24.07 -12.07
N PHE A 283 15.31 -24.27 -11.38
CA PHE A 283 14.97 -23.53 -10.18
C PHE A 283 15.99 -23.78 -9.06
N ALA A 284 16.29 -25.06 -8.77
CA ALA A 284 17.28 -25.42 -7.76
C ALA A 284 18.69 -24.88 -8.11
N GLY A 285 19.08 -24.96 -9.39
CA GLY A 285 20.33 -24.40 -9.90
C GLY A 285 20.41 -22.89 -9.75
N HIS A 286 19.29 -22.18 -9.91
CA HIS A 286 19.24 -20.74 -9.65
C HIS A 286 19.46 -20.39 -8.19
N LEU A 287 18.80 -21.10 -7.25
CA LEU A 287 19.04 -20.91 -5.83
C LEU A 287 20.50 -21.27 -5.45
N LEU A 288 21.04 -22.35 -6.02
CA LEU A 288 22.43 -22.74 -5.81
C LEU A 288 23.40 -21.65 -6.29
N ARG A 289 23.12 -21.02 -7.43
CA ARG A 289 23.91 -19.89 -7.91
C ARG A 289 23.87 -18.72 -6.91
N LEU A 290 22.69 -18.36 -6.40
CA LEU A 290 22.57 -17.31 -5.37
C LEU A 290 23.34 -17.68 -4.09
N LYS A 291 23.35 -18.95 -3.70
CA LYS A 291 24.18 -19.46 -2.57
C LYS A 291 25.67 -19.28 -2.84
N LEU A 292 26.13 -19.68 -4.03
CA LEU A 292 27.54 -19.56 -4.44
C LEU A 292 28.00 -18.10 -4.57
N GLU A 293 27.09 -17.19 -4.93
CA GLU A 293 27.29 -15.74 -4.92
C GLU A 293 27.28 -15.14 -3.50
N GLY A 294 27.00 -15.95 -2.47
CA GLY A 294 26.92 -15.49 -1.08
C GLY A 294 25.67 -14.65 -0.79
N ARG A 295 24.64 -14.70 -1.65
CA ARG A 295 23.42 -13.89 -1.50
C ARG A 295 22.37 -14.53 -0.60
N ILE A 296 22.30 -15.87 -0.57
CA ILE A 296 21.37 -16.64 0.28
C ILE A 296 22.06 -17.81 0.96
N GLY A 297 21.54 -18.21 2.12
CA GLY A 297 21.79 -19.52 2.70
C GLY A 297 20.86 -20.51 2.01
N LEU A 298 21.35 -21.72 1.73
CA LEU A 298 20.54 -22.74 1.07
C LEU A 298 20.90 -24.14 1.55
N ASP A 299 19.93 -24.83 2.11
CA ASP A 299 19.98 -26.27 2.36
C ASP A 299 19.07 -26.99 1.36
N ILE A 300 19.51 -28.15 0.87
CA ILE A 300 18.73 -28.96 -0.06
C ILE A 300 18.48 -30.31 0.60
N GLU A 301 17.22 -30.59 0.88
CA GLU A 301 16.75 -31.84 1.44
C GLU A 301 16.05 -32.64 0.35
N ALA A 302 16.60 -33.81 0.04
CA ALA A 302 15.95 -34.77 -0.84
C ALA A 302 15.02 -35.65 0.01
N GLY A 303 13.71 -35.56 -0.26
CA GLY A 303 12.70 -36.44 0.31
C GLY A 303 12.53 -37.75 -0.45
#